data_AF-A0A5A9E082-F1
#
_entry.id   AF-A0A5A9E082-F1
#
_cell.length_a   1.000
_cell.length_b   1.000
_cell.length_c   1.000
_cell.angle_alpha   90.00
_cell.angle_beta   90.00
_cell.angle_gamma   90.00
#
_symmetry.space_group_name_H-M   'P 1'
#
loop_
_entity.id
_entity.type
_entity.pdbx_description
1 polymer ?
#
loop_
_entity_poly.entity_id
_entity_poly.type
_entity_poly.pdbx_seq_one_letter_code
_entity_poly.pdbx_strand_id
1 'polypeptide(L)'
;MKKCYWSVLFLLFMMYMGGCQENINIGENAYQNEEEAVKETMNSSVKVDPSINLSSKKVISVIIEFKTKPAQIAVLEAEAKGVDMTLEKAKEHVEQSHQAFEQELHAFLDDNEVEYRIKHRYKTAFNGVSIELPASAIKRLMGSSVISKIYPNQEIQLDPPIQPSDQM
;
A
#
# COMPACT_ATOMS: atom_id res chain seq x y z
N MET A 1 -21.20 -54.61 7.38
CA MET A 1 -19.76 -54.57 7.01
C MET A 1 -19.48 -55.65 5.97
N LYS A 2 -18.72 -55.29 4.93
CA LYS A 2 -18.28 -56.07 3.74
C LYS A 2 -19.31 -56.07 2.59
N LYS A 3 -19.00 -55.78 1.32
CA LYS A 3 -17.83 -55.25 0.57
C LYS A 3 -18.36 -54.91 -0.86
N CYS A 4 -17.73 -53.91 -1.52
CA CYS A 4 -17.93 -53.41 -2.89
C CYS A 4 -18.25 -54.44 -3.99
N TYR A 5 -19.22 -54.11 -4.85
CA TYR A 5 -19.24 -54.42 -6.29
C TYR A 5 -20.18 -53.41 -6.97
N TRP A 6 -19.72 -52.66 -7.98
CA TRP A 6 -20.18 -52.83 -9.36
C TRP A 6 -19.40 -51.92 -10.31
N SER A 7 -18.56 -52.55 -11.10
CA SER A 7 -18.01 -52.04 -12.35
C SER A 7 -19.11 -51.99 -13.42
N VAL A 8 -18.90 -51.24 -14.50
CA VAL A 8 -19.62 -51.37 -15.80
C VAL A 8 -21.00 -50.72 -15.91
N LEU A 9 -21.03 -49.40 -16.03
CA LEU A 9 -21.99 -48.66 -16.86
C LEU A 9 -21.47 -47.21 -16.90
N PHE A 10 -20.63 -46.80 -17.85
CA PHE A 10 -21.14 -46.14 -19.04
C PHE A 10 -19.98 -46.03 -20.04
N LEU A 11 -19.77 -47.12 -20.80
CA LEU A 11 -19.28 -47.02 -22.16
C LEU A 11 -20.42 -46.45 -22.99
N LEU A 12 -20.48 -45.12 -23.15
CA LEU A 12 -21.35 -44.45 -24.12
C LEU A 12 -20.96 -42.97 -24.20
N PHE A 13 -19.83 -42.68 -24.86
CA PHE A 13 -19.73 -41.67 -25.93
C PHE A 13 -18.27 -41.52 -26.40
N MET A 14 -17.78 -42.53 -27.14
CA MET A 14 -16.69 -42.36 -28.08
C MET A 14 -17.28 -41.86 -29.40
N MET A 15 -17.31 -40.55 -29.63
CA MET A 15 -17.37 -39.96 -30.97
C MET A 15 -17.20 -38.44 -30.83
N TYR A 16 -16.00 -37.94 -31.09
CA TYR A 16 -15.77 -36.77 -31.95
C TYR A 16 -14.28 -36.76 -32.29
N MET A 17 -13.98 -37.40 -33.41
CA MET A 17 -12.75 -37.25 -34.16
C MET A 17 -12.75 -35.88 -34.82
N GLY A 18 -11.66 -35.15 -34.67
CA GLY A 18 -11.32 -33.95 -35.42
C GLY A 18 -9.81 -33.75 -35.33
N GLY A 19 -9.06 -34.61 -36.00
CA GLY A 19 -7.61 -34.50 -36.12
C GLY A 19 -7.20 -33.56 -37.25
N CYS A 20 -6.03 -32.95 -37.08
CA CYS A 20 -5.07 -32.65 -38.14
C CYS A 20 -3.66 -33.02 -37.61
N GLN A 21 -3.01 -33.98 -38.26
CA GLN A 21 -1.54 -34.18 -38.32
C GLN A 21 -0.98 -33.17 -39.35
N GLU A 22 0.28 -32.74 -39.42
CA GLU A 22 1.56 -33.31 -39.03
C GLU A 22 2.68 -32.25 -39.21
N ASN A 23 3.78 -32.38 -38.46
CA ASN A 23 5.18 -32.33 -38.93
C ASN A 23 6.18 -31.58 -38.03
N ILE A 24 7.30 -32.28 -37.87
CA ILE A 24 8.48 -32.14 -37.02
C ILE A 24 9.44 -31.09 -37.60
N ASN A 25 10.19 -30.37 -36.74
CA ASN A 25 11.65 -30.29 -36.84
C ASN A 25 12.35 -29.65 -35.64
N ILE A 26 13.56 -30.16 -35.42
CA ILE A 26 14.53 -30.01 -34.33
C ILE A 26 15.27 -28.67 -34.43
N GLY A 27 15.70 -28.12 -33.29
CA GLY A 27 16.72 -27.08 -33.24
C GLY A 27 17.13 -26.71 -31.82
N GLU A 28 18.20 -27.34 -31.31
CA GLU A 28 19.05 -26.73 -30.29
C GLU A 28 19.69 -25.46 -30.87
N ASN A 29 19.56 -24.31 -30.18
CA ASN A 29 20.43 -23.13 -30.26
C ASN A 29 20.17 -22.33 -28.95
N ALA A 30 21.04 -22.40 -27.95
CA ALA A 30 22.15 -21.49 -27.70
C ALA A 30 21.72 -20.02 -27.47
N TYR A 31 21.94 -19.55 -26.24
CA TYR A 31 22.21 -18.18 -25.76
C TYR A 31 21.75 -16.98 -26.60
N GLN A 32 21.00 -16.08 -25.98
CA GLN A 32 21.30 -14.64 -25.78
C GLN A 32 20.00 -13.93 -25.38
N ASN A 33 19.95 -13.39 -24.16
CA ASN A 33 19.54 -12.01 -23.85
C ASN A 33 19.30 -11.88 -22.33
N GLU A 34 20.42 -11.66 -21.66
CA GLU A 34 20.52 -10.96 -20.38
C GLU A 34 20.20 -9.48 -20.63
N GLU A 35 18.94 -9.13 -20.92
CA GLU A 35 18.49 -7.73 -20.91
C GLU A 35 16.95 -7.65 -20.85
N GLU A 36 16.35 -8.07 -19.74
CA GLU A 36 15.14 -7.38 -19.29
C GLU A 36 15.23 -7.22 -17.78
N ALA A 37 15.94 -6.17 -17.41
CA ALA A 37 15.99 -5.63 -16.07
C ALA A 37 14.56 -5.55 -15.50
N VAL A 38 14.32 -6.36 -14.47
CA VAL A 38 13.35 -6.18 -13.37
C VAL A 38 12.53 -4.90 -13.51
N LYS A 39 11.48 -4.96 -14.32
CA LYS A 39 10.34 -4.03 -14.27
C LYS A 39 9.16 -4.74 -13.62
N GLU A 40 9.38 -5.41 -12.49
CA GLU A 40 8.31 -5.52 -11.51
C GLU A 40 8.30 -4.25 -10.66
N THR A 41 7.83 -3.15 -11.25
CA THR A 41 7.21 -2.12 -10.45
C THR A 41 5.87 -2.70 -10.01
N MET A 42 5.85 -3.34 -8.85
CA MET A 42 4.60 -3.56 -8.14
C MET A 42 3.90 -2.19 -8.04
N ASN A 43 2.71 -2.09 -8.62
CA ASN A 43 1.92 -0.86 -8.70
C ASN A 43 1.44 -0.45 -7.31
N SER A 44 2.36 0.05 -6.48
CA SER A 44 2.06 0.56 -5.16
C SER A 44 1.16 1.79 -5.29
N SER A 45 0.01 1.74 -4.62
CA SER A 45 -0.89 2.89 -4.52
C SER A 45 -0.35 4.02 -3.60
N VAL A 46 0.73 3.75 -2.87
CA VAL A 46 1.36 4.68 -1.93
C VAL A 46 2.25 5.65 -2.68
N LYS A 47 2.03 6.96 -2.50
CA LYS A 47 2.86 8.00 -3.11
C LYS A 47 3.84 8.56 -2.09
N VAL A 48 5.13 8.48 -2.39
CA VAL A 48 6.18 9.02 -1.53
C VAL A 48 6.70 10.32 -2.15
N ASP A 49 6.86 11.35 -1.33
CA ASP A 49 7.46 12.60 -1.75
C ASP A 49 8.88 12.35 -2.29
N PRO A 50 9.21 12.84 -3.51
CA PRO A 50 10.49 12.55 -4.16
C PRO A 50 11.69 13.17 -3.45
N SER A 51 11.50 14.12 -2.53
CA SER A 51 12.58 14.68 -1.71
C SER A 51 13.15 13.68 -0.69
N ILE A 52 12.44 12.59 -0.41
CA ILE A 52 12.87 11.57 0.55
C ILE A 52 13.85 10.60 -0.13
N ASN A 53 15.09 10.54 0.36
CA ASN A 53 16.08 9.55 -0.09
C ASN A 53 15.82 8.16 0.53
N LEU A 54 15.08 7.31 -0.19
CA LEU A 54 14.72 5.93 0.21
C LEU A 54 15.89 4.93 0.25
N SER A 55 17.11 5.35 -0.08
CA SER A 55 18.30 4.50 0.04
C SER A 55 19.12 4.82 1.31
N SER A 56 18.76 5.87 2.04
CA SER A 56 19.46 6.31 3.25
C SER A 56 19.11 5.46 4.46
N LYS A 57 20.12 5.11 5.27
CA LYS A 57 19.92 4.46 6.58
C LYS A 57 19.66 5.46 7.71
N LYS A 58 19.68 6.76 7.44
CA LYS A 58 19.41 7.80 8.46
C LYS A 58 17.97 7.66 8.95
N VAL A 59 17.79 7.75 10.26
CA VAL A 59 16.47 7.92 10.88
C VAL A 59 15.96 9.32 10.51
N ILE A 60 14.78 9.38 9.91
CA ILE A 60 14.11 10.61 9.51
C ILE A 60 12.71 10.66 10.10
N SER A 61 12.15 11.86 10.23
CA SER A 61 10.75 12.05 10.59
C SER A 61 9.92 12.29 9.33
N VAL A 62 8.82 11.55 9.19
CA VAL A 62 7.88 11.66 8.06
C VAL A 62 6.45 11.76 8.56
N ILE A 63 5.59 12.36 7.75
CA ILE A 63 4.13 12.40 7.94
C ILE A 63 3.51 11.43 6.94
N ILE A 64 2.72 10.49 7.44
CA ILE A 64 2.01 9.48 6.64
C ILE A 64 0.53 9.85 6.63
N GLU A 65 -0.04 10.02 5.44
CA GLU A 65 -1.47 10.25 5.20
C GLU A 65 -2.17 8.91 4.94
N PHE A 66 -3.31 8.68 5.60
CA PHE A 66 -4.13 7.50 5.38
C PHE A 66 -5.15 7.73 4.26
N LYS A 67 -5.56 6.65 3.59
CA LYS A 67 -6.63 6.70 2.57
C LYS A 67 -7.98 7.10 3.16
N THR A 68 -8.28 6.65 4.39
CA THR A 68 -9.50 7.02 5.11
C THR A 68 -9.49 8.51 5.42
N LYS A 69 -10.52 9.23 4.98
CA LYS A 69 -10.65 10.67 5.21
C LYS A 69 -11.00 11.00 6.67
N PRO A 70 -10.65 12.20 7.15
CA PRO A 70 -11.28 12.81 8.32
C PRO A 70 -12.80 12.60 8.38
N ALA A 71 -13.32 12.30 9.56
CA ALA A 71 -14.72 11.93 9.73
C ALA A 71 -15.70 12.99 9.19
N GLN A 72 -15.45 14.27 9.47
CA GLN A 72 -16.31 15.36 8.98
C GLN A 72 -16.29 15.46 7.44
N ILE A 73 -15.12 15.28 6.83
CA ILE A 73 -14.98 15.30 5.37
C ILE A 73 -15.70 14.09 4.74
N ALA A 74 -15.57 12.91 5.35
CA ALA A 74 -16.23 11.71 4.87
C ALA A 74 -17.76 11.84 4.89
N VAL A 75 -18.34 12.46 5.93
CA VAL A 75 -19.78 12.74 6.00
C VAL A 75 -20.21 13.68 4.88
N LEU A 76 -19.52 14.82 4.70
CA LEU A 76 -19.84 15.80 3.66
C LEU A 76 -19.72 15.19 2.24
N GLU A 77 -18.69 14.39 1.99
CA GLU A 77 -18.54 13.70 0.70
C GLU A 77 -19.63 12.65 0.46
N ALA A 78 -20.09 11.96 1.50
CA ALA A 78 -21.16 10.97 1.40
C ALA A 78 -22.50 11.65 1.10
N GLU A 79 -22.82 12.73 1.83
CA GLU A 79 -24.01 13.55 1.63
C GLU A 79 -24.06 14.11 0.19
N ALA A 80 -22.93 14.64 -0.30
CA ALA A 80 -22.82 15.12 -1.69
C ALA A 80 -23.04 14.02 -2.74
N LYS A 81 -22.81 12.75 -2.38
CA LYS A 81 -23.05 11.57 -3.22
C LYS A 81 -24.43 10.93 -2.99
N GLY A 82 -25.26 11.50 -2.11
CA GLY A 82 -26.57 10.96 -1.74
C GLY A 82 -26.50 9.68 -0.90
N VAL A 83 -25.39 9.46 -0.17
CA VAL A 83 -25.17 8.30 0.69
C VAL A 83 -25.25 8.73 2.16
N ASP A 84 -26.02 8.00 2.95
CA ASP A 84 -26.09 8.24 4.40
C ASP A 84 -24.80 7.78 5.10
N MET A 85 -24.16 8.71 5.82
CA MET A 85 -23.02 8.46 6.68
C MET A 85 -23.16 9.29 7.95
N THR A 86 -23.20 8.64 9.12
CA THR A 86 -23.21 9.35 10.40
C THR A 86 -21.79 9.75 10.80
N LEU A 87 -21.67 10.80 11.61
CA LEU A 87 -20.39 11.24 12.13
C LEU A 87 -19.74 10.16 13.01
N GLU A 88 -20.53 9.42 13.79
CA GLU A 88 -20.07 8.34 14.66
C GLU A 88 -19.43 7.22 13.86
N LYS A 89 -20.09 6.77 12.78
CA LYS A 89 -19.55 5.73 11.90
C LYS A 89 -18.30 6.21 11.15
N ALA A 90 -18.28 7.46 10.71
CA ALA A 90 -17.11 8.03 10.08
C ALA A 90 -15.91 8.13 11.05
N LYS A 91 -16.15 8.46 12.33
CA LYS A 91 -15.12 8.41 13.38
C LYS A 91 -14.63 7.00 13.65
N GLU A 92 -15.52 6.02 13.63
CA GLU A 92 -15.16 4.60 13.77
C GLU A 92 -14.23 4.16 12.62
N HIS A 93 -14.52 4.55 11.37
CA HIS A 93 -13.62 4.27 10.24
C HIS A 93 -12.23 4.89 10.42
N VAL A 94 -12.14 6.09 11.01
CA VAL A 94 -10.85 6.71 11.35
C VAL A 94 -10.12 5.85 12.38
N GLU A 95 -10.77 5.44 13.47
CA GLU A 95 -10.15 4.57 14.48
C GLU A 95 -9.68 3.22 13.90
N GLN A 96 -10.52 2.58 13.08
CA GLN A 96 -10.18 1.34 12.40
C GLN A 96 -8.96 1.51 11.48
N SER A 97 -8.83 2.66 10.80
CA SER A 97 -7.66 2.92 9.96
C SER A 97 -6.35 3.03 10.77
N HIS A 98 -6.41 3.59 11.99
CA HIS A 98 -5.24 3.60 12.88
C HIS A 98 -4.89 2.21 13.39
N GLN A 99 -5.89 1.41 13.77
CA GLN A 99 -5.67 0.03 14.21
C GLN A 99 -5.08 -0.84 13.10
N ALA A 100 -5.61 -0.74 11.88
CA ALA A 100 -5.10 -1.45 10.72
C ALA A 100 -3.66 -1.02 10.38
N PHE A 101 -3.35 0.27 10.48
CA PHE A 101 -1.99 0.75 10.28
C PHE A 101 -1.02 0.20 11.33
N GLU A 102 -1.40 0.14 12.61
CA GLU A 102 -0.55 -0.45 13.66
C GLU A 102 -0.28 -1.94 13.41
N GLN A 103 -1.28 -2.69 12.91
CA GLN A 103 -1.10 -4.08 12.49
C GLN A 103 -0.15 -4.21 11.30
N GLU A 104 -0.27 -3.32 10.31
CA GLU A 104 0.65 -3.28 9.16
C GLU A 104 2.07 -2.90 9.58
N LEU A 105 2.26 -2.00 10.55
CA LEU A 105 3.59 -1.69 11.09
C LEU A 105 4.22 -2.92 11.75
N HIS A 106 3.44 -3.74 12.45
CA HIS A 106 3.94 -4.97 13.03
C HIS A 106 4.50 -5.91 11.94
N ALA A 107 3.69 -6.20 10.92
CA ALA A 107 4.07 -7.08 9.82
C ALA A 107 5.22 -6.54 8.97
N PHE A 108 5.24 -5.22 8.71
CA PHE A 108 6.22 -4.62 7.81
C PHE A 108 7.52 -4.21 8.51
N LEU A 109 7.49 -3.87 9.80
CA LEU A 109 8.63 -3.30 10.51
C LEU A 109 9.06 -4.17 11.70
N ASP A 110 8.16 -4.53 12.62
CA ASP A 110 8.54 -5.28 13.84
C ASP A 110 9.06 -6.68 13.50
N ASP A 111 8.37 -7.42 12.63
CA ASP A 111 8.81 -8.75 12.15
C ASP A 111 10.15 -8.71 11.38
N ASN A 112 10.57 -7.51 10.98
CA ASN A 112 11.81 -7.24 10.26
C ASN A 112 12.85 -6.53 11.13
N GLU A 113 12.62 -6.45 12.45
CA GLU A 113 13.50 -5.83 13.44
C GLU A 113 13.84 -4.36 13.12
N VAL A 114 12.91 -3.64 12.46
CA VAL A 114 13.10 -2.24 12.12
C VAL A 114 12.58 -1.38 13.25
N GLU A 115 13.48 -0.66 13.93
CA GLU A 115 13.08 0.33 14.93
C GLU A 115 12.33 1.51 14.30
N TYR A 116 11.23 1.91 14.93
CA TYR A 116 10.49 3.12 14.60
C TYR A 116 9.85 3.73 15.86
N ARG A 117 9.41 4.98 15.75
CA ARG A 117 8.68 5.68 16.80
C ARG A 117 7.55 6.52 16.22
N ILE A 118 6.30 6.20 16.58
CA ILE A 118 5.17 7.07 16.30
C ILE A 118 5.26 8.30 17.23
N LYS A 119 5.37 9.49 16.64
CA LYS A 119 5.49 10.77 17.36
C LYS A 119 4.12 11.40 17.63
N HIS A 120 3.18 11.22 16.71
CA HIS A 120 1.85 11.80 16.81
C HIS A 120 0.85 11.02 15.94
N ARG A 121 -0.41 10.99 16.37
CA ARG A 121 -1.54 10.41 15.62
C ARG A 121 -2.55 11.51 15.32
N TYR A 122 -2.87 11.70 14.05
CA TYR A 122 -3.83 12.69 13.58
C TYR A 122 -5.15 12.00 13.24
N LYS A 123 -6.27 12.54 13.74
CA LYS A 123 -7.61 11.94 13.57
C LYS A 123 -8.72 12.95 13.25
N THR A 124 -8.37 14.23 13.13
CA THR A 124 -9.33 15.34 12.99
C THR A 124 -9.21 15.97 11.61
N ALA A 125 -8.58 17.15 11.47
CA ALA A 125 -8.42 17.83 10.18
C ALA A 125 -7.53 17.06 9.18
N PHE A 126 -6.74 16.12 9.69
CA PHE A 126 -5.92 15.18 8.94
C PHE A 126 -6.06 13.79 9.56
N ASN A 127 -5.97 12.74 8.73
CA ASN A 127 -5.95 11.36 9.20
C ASN A 127 -4.64 10.70 8.80
N GLY A 128 -3.86 10.29 9.80
CA GLY A 128 -2.52 9.76 9.57
C GLY A 128 -1.65 9.80 10.82
N VAL A 129 -0.34 9.66 10.64
CA VAL A 129 0.64 9.70 11.74
C VAL A 129 1.89 10.47 11.36
N SER A 130 2.60 11.00 12.35
CA SER A 130 4.02 11.35 12.19
C SER A 130 4.87 10.26 12.84
N ILE A 131 5.86 9.75 12.13
CA ILE A 131 6.68 8.61 12.54
C ILE A 131 8.15 8.86 12.24
N GLU A 132 9.02 8.37 13.12
CA GLU A 132 10.47 8.32 12.94
C GLU A 132 10.90 6.90 12.61
N LEU A 133 11.66 6.73 11.53
CA LEU A 133 12.20 5.44 11.08
C LEU A 133 13.36 5.65 10.10
N PRO A 134 14.23 4.64 9.86
CA PRO A 134 15.22 4.71 8.80
C PRO A 134 14.57 4.98 7.44
N ALA A 135 15.10 5.91 6.65
CA ALA A 135 14.49 6.27 5.35
C ALA A 135 14.36 5.06 4.40
N SER A 136 15.31 4.12 4.44
CA SER A 136 15.26 2.87 3.68
C SER A 136 14.12 1.93 4.08
N ALA A 137 13.56 2.07 5.28
CA ALA A 137 12.43 1.27 5.75
C ALA A 137 11.10 1.66 5.08
N ILE A 138 10.98 2.89 4.57
CA ILE A 138 9.77 3.37 3.90
C ILE A 138 9.39 2.50 2.70
N LYS A 139 10.35 1.86 2.03
CA LYS A 139 10.09 0.91 0.94
C LYS A 139 9.18 -0.25 1.37
N ARG A 140 9.28 -0.70 2.63
CA ARG A 140 8.43 -1.78 3.18
C ARG A 140 6.97 -1.33 3.33
N LEU A 141 6.76 -0.05 3.59
CA LEU A 141 5.43 0.55 3.75
C LEU A 141 4.70 0.75 2.41
N MET A 142 5.38 0.60 1.26
CA MET A 142 4.77 0.77 -0.06
C MET A 142 3.70 -0.30 -0.36
N GLY A 143 3.73 -1.44 0.32
CA GLY A 143 2.70 -2.47 0.22
C GLY A 143 1.44 -2.21 1.04
N SER A 144 1.41 -1.11 1.81
CA SER A 144 0.31 -0.81 2.73
C SER A 144 -1.03 -0.61 2.01
N SER A 145 -2.07 -1.21 2.58
CA SER A 145 -3.45 -1.00 2.16
C SER A 145 -4.02 0.29 2.72
N VAL A 146 -3.50 0.79 3.85
CA VAL A 146 -3.99 1.96 4.60
C VAL A 146 -3.37 3.26 4.14
N ILE A 147 -2.08 3.26 3.76
CA ILE A 147 -1.34 4.47 3.45
C ILE A 147 -1.72 5.01 2.07
N SER A 148 -1.98 6.32 2.00
CA SER A 148 -2.10 7.04 0.74
C SER A 148 -0.80 7.68 0.32
N LYS A 149 -0.19 8.47 1.23
CA LYS A 149 0.98 9.29 0.90
C LYS A 149 1.95 9.42 2.07
N ILE A 150 3.21 9.71 1.76
CA ILE A 150 4.28 9.91 2.73
C ILE A 150 5.05 11.19 2.38
N TYR A 151 5.13 12.10 3.35
CA TYR A 151 5.77 13.42 3.21
C TYR A 151 6.93 13.55 4.21
N PRO A 152 7.97 14.35 3.90
CA PRO A 152 8.95 14.74 4.91
C PRO A 152 8.27 15.57 6.01
N ASN A 153 8.61 15.32 7.27
CA ASN A 153 8.21 16.21 8.36
C ASN A 153 9.21 17.38 8.41
N GLN A 154 8.79 18.55 7.92
CA GLN A 154 9.65 19.73 7.80
C GLN A 154 9.28 20.80 8.84
N GLU A 155 10.30 21.43 9.39
CA GLU A 155 10.16 22.65 10.18
C GLU A 155 10.33 23.84 9.25
N ILE A 156 9.37 24.76 9.28
CA ILE A 156 9.39 25.98 8.48
C ILE A 156 9.61 27.16 9.42
N GLN A 157 10.67 27.93 9.17
CA GLN A 157 10.90 29.19 9.86
C GLN A 157 10.20 30.31 9.10
N LEU A 158 9.39 31.09 9.79
CA LEU A 158 8.76 32.28 9.25
C LEU A 158 9.69 33.47 9.49
N ASP A 159 9.83 34.32 8.47
CA ASP A 159 10.46 35.62 8.69
C ASP A 159 9.63 36.41 9.70
N PRO A 160 10.25 37.03 10.71
CA PRO A 160 9.52 37.88 11.64
C PRO A 160 8.88 39.05 10.87
N PRO A 161 7.71 39.54 11.31
CA PRO A 161 7.12 40.73 10.70
C PRO A 161 8.10 41.90 10.80
N ILE A 162 8.22 42.67 9.72
CA ILE A 162 9.07 43.87 9.66
C ILE A 162 8.66 44.79 10.82
N GLN A 163 9.59 45.13 11.71
CA GLN A 163 9.29 46.06 12.79
C GLN A 163 9.14 47.47 12.19
N PRO A 164 8.20 48.30 12.68
CA PRO A 164 8.07 49.69 12.21
C PRO A 164 9.36 50.51 12.34
N SER A 165 10.26 50.12 13.25
CA SER A 165 11.59 50.72 13.43
C SER A 165 12.56 50.43 12.28
N ASP A 166 12.36 49.34 11.54
CA ASP A 166 13.22 48.91 10.44
C ASP A 166 12.81 49.57 9.11
N GLN A 167 11.78 50.42 9.14
CA GLN A 167 11.26 51.20 8.00
C GLN A 167 11.67 52.69 8.03
N MET A 168 12.48 53.10 9.02
CA MET A 168 13.05 54.46 9.16
C MET A 168 14.52 54.49 8.74
#